data_AF-A0A6A5ZL77-F1
#
_entry.id   AF-A0A6A5ZL77-F1
#
_cell.length_a   1.000
_cell.length_b   1.000
_cell.length_c   1.000
_cell.angle_alpha   90.00
_cell.angle_beta   90.00
_cell.angle_gamma   90.00
#
_symmetry.space_group_name_H-M   'P 1'
#
loop_
_entity.id
_entity.type
_entity.pdbx_description
1 polymer ?
#
loop_
_entity_poly.entity_id
_entity_poly.type
_entity_poly.pdbx_seq_one_letter_code
_entity_poly.pdbx_strand_id
1 'polypeptide(L)'
;MSLEKRSLDDENEVFLQPEDATVLIKRDRNPRKQIFRWVRIFLELWMAATIVFLLLYKPSDRLIRTPVPKLPRKIYTFHNDAHFAREDMFFNESTTLHTLHNWIPLSSASRGYVVLPPSNKKFDLPAPYIIATSRHEDGPGYMMSVFHSLHCLSYLATHFQRGYGGVALEEEVAHHSAHCFNYVRQSLTCNADTTLEGKTGEGPGEGSRHECVDYEALLEWANGHAAMRWREGLLPEESTL
;
A
#
# COMPACT_ATOMS: atom_id res chain seq x y z
N MET A 1 -35.17 -27.70 44.83
CA MET A 1 -35.14 -27.40 46.28
C MET A 1 -33.71 -27.03 46.61
N SER A 2 -33.26 -25.79 46.38
CA SER A 2 -33.61 -24.50 47.01
C SER A 2 -33.34 -24.45 48.51
N LEU A 3 -32.70 -23.33 48.87
CA LEU A 3 -32.78 -22.53 50.11
C LEU A 3 -31.40 -22.38 50.76
N GLU A 4 -30.99 -21.25 51.32
CA GLU A 4 -31.18 -19.80 51.13
C GLU A 4 -30.44 -19.15 52.32
N LYS A 5 -29.68 -18.06 52.04
CA LYS A 5 -29.26 -16.89 52.87
C LYS A 5 -29.06 -17.01 54.41
N ARG A 6 -27.91 -16.54 54.94
CA ARG A 6 -27.54 -15.14 55.38
C ARG A 6 -28.23 -14.78 56.73
N SER A 7 -27.68 -14.13 57.77
CA SER A 7 -26.50 -13.29 58.08
C SER A 7 -26.53 -12.95 59.61
N LEU A 8 -25.55 -12.16 60.08
CA LEU A 8 -25.49 -11.27 61.27
C LEU A 8 -25.04 -11.92 62.59
N ASP A 9 -24.28 -11.29 63.50
CA ASP A 9 -23.36 -10.14 63.58
C ASP A 9 -22.78 -10.12 65.03
N ASP A 10 -21.77 -9.27 65.27
CA ASP A 10 -21.31 -8.71 66.58
C ASP A 10 -20.55 -9.60 67.58
N GLU A 11 -19.25 -9.35 67.84
CA GLU A 11 -18.58 -8.25 68.58
C GLU A 11 -18.23 -8.67 70.02
N ASN A 12 -16.95 -8.58 70.38
CA ASN A 12 -16.49 -8.22 71.72
C ASN A 12 -15.01 -7.83 71.67
N GLU A 13 -14.75 -6.52 71.80
CA GLU A 13 -13.47 -5.99 72.26
C GLU A 13 -13.20 -6.40 73.72
N VAL A 14 -11.94 -6.32 74.18
CA VAL A 14 -11.49 -5.55 75.37
C VAL A 14 -10.10 -6.02 75.84
N PHE A 15 -9.14 -5.09 75.73
CA PHE A 15 -7.97 -4.81 76.58
C PHE A 15 -6.94 -5.90 76.97
N LEU A 16 -5.65 -5.60 76.71
CA LEU A 16 -4.58 -5.44 77.73
C LEU A 16 -3.34 -4.74 77.11
N GLN A 17 -2.61 -4.02 77.99
CA GLN A 17 -1.65 -2.93 77.76
C GLN A 17 -0.18 -3.37 77.44
N PRO A 18 0.74 -2.43 77.13
CA PRO A 18 2.01 -2.70 76.43
C PRO A 18 3.18 -2.99 77.38
N GLU A 19 4.08 -3.88 76.97
CA GLU A 19 5.40 -4.02 77.61
C GLU A 19 6.53 -4.05 76.58
N ASP A 20 7.59 -3.35 76.95
CA ASP A 20 8.80 -3.07 76.21
C ASP A 20 9.47 -4.31 75.62
N ALA A 21 9.63 -4.31 74.30
CA ALA A 21 10.69 -5.05 73.64
C ALA A 21 11.32 -4.14 72.59
N THR A 22 12.42 -3.49 72.98
CA THR A 22 13.41 -2.94 72.05
C THR A 22 14.00 -4.09 71.24
N VAL A 23 13.26 -4.53 70.23
CA VAL A 23 13.78 -5.42 69.19
C VAL A 23 14.73 -4.58 68.36
N LEU A 24 16.02 -4.69 68.66
CA LEU A 24 17.08 -4.34 67.73
C LEU A 24 16.86 -5.19 66.47
N ILE A 25 16.09 -4.66 65.51
CA ILE A 25 15.99 -5.22 64.16
C ILE A 25 17.36 -5.07 63.53
N LYS A 26 18.24 -6.05 63.77
CA LYS A 26 19.45 -6.22 62.98
C LYS A 26 18.99 -6.64 61.60
N ARG A 27 18.77 -5.62 60.75
CA ARG A 27 18.38 -5.76 59.36
C ARG A 27 19.51 -6.51 58.68
N ASP A 28 19.38 -7.82 58.59
CA ASP A 28 20.28 -8.68 57.83
C ASP A 28 20.12 -8.32 56.35
N ARG A 29 20.85 -7.30 55.92
CA ARG A 29 20.96 -6.90 54.52
C ARG A 29 21.83 -7.95 53.86
N ASN A 30 21.25 -9.12 53.57
CA ASN A 30 21.89 -10.11 52.74
C ASN A 30 22.10 -9.48 51.35
N PRO A 31 23.35 -9.12 50.98
CA PRO A 31 23.63 -8.29 49.81
C PRO A 31 23.17 -8.99 48.53
N ARG A 32 23.18 -10.33 48.50
CA ARG A 32 22.64 -11.13 47.39
C ARG A 32 21.14 -10.89 47.17
N LYS A 33 20.31 -10.84 48.22
CA LYS A 33 18.86 -10.60 48.08
C LYS A 33 18.56 -9.18 47.59
N GLN A 34 19.37 -8.19 47.98
CA GLN A 34 19.25 -6.83 47.45
C GLN A 34 19.65 -6.78 45.97
N ILE A 35 20.75 -7.43 45.59
CA ILE A 35 21.19 -7.52 44.20
C ILE A 35 20.12 -8.18 43.33
N PHE A 36 19.55 -9.32 43.74
CA PHE A 36 18.48 -9.98 42.99
C PHE A 36 17.22 -9.09 42.83
N ARG A 37 16.87 -8.29 43.85
CA ARG A 37 15.77 -7.31 43.76
C ARG A 37 16.05 -6.22 42.73
N TRP A 38 17.27 -5.66 42.73
CA TRP A 38 17.66 -4.63 41.77
C TRP A 38 17.74 -5.18 40.33
N VAL A 39 18.27 -6.39 40.16
CA VAL A 39 18.31 -7.09 38.86
C VAL A 39 16.91 -7.34 38.33
N ARG A 40 15.97 -7.79 39.18
CA ARG A 40 14.57 -7.97 38.78
C ARG A 40 13.93 -6.66 38.33
N ILE A 41 14.07 -5.59 39.10
CA ILE A 41 13.51 -4.27 38.74
C ILE A 41 14.11 -3.77 37.43
N PHE A 42 15.42 -3.94 37.24
CA PHE A 42 16.08 -3.56 35.99
C PHE A 42 15.53 -4.34 34.79
N LEU A 43 15.34 -5.65 34.91
CA LEU A 43 14.77 -6.48 33.84
C LEU A 43 13.34 -6.08 33.50
N GLU A 44 12.50 -5.80 34.51
CA GLU A 44 11.12 -5.33 34.30
C GLU A 44 11.10 -3.97 33.59
N LEU A 45 11.97 -3.04 33.98
CA LEU A 45 12.09 -1.73 33.32
C LEU A 45 12.61 -1.86 31.89
N TRP A 46 13.57 -2.76 31.64
CA TRP A 46 14.09 -3.03 30.31
C TRP A 46 13.05 -3.69 29.41
N MET A 47 12.25 -4.63 29.94
CA MET A 47 11.13 -5.25 29.25
C MET A 47 10.02 -4.22 28.95
N ALA A 48 9.68 -3.35 29.90
CA ALA A 48 8.72 -2.27 29.66
C ALA A 48 9.22 -1.29 28.59
N ALA A 49 10.50 -0.90 28.65
CA ALA A 49 11.11 -0.02 27.65
C ALA A 49 11.15 -0.65 26.25
N THR A 50 11.43 -1.95 26.14
CA THR A 50 11.42 -2.67 24.86
C THR A 50 10.00 -2.84 24.31
N ILE A 51 9.00 -3.14 25.14
CA ILE A 51 7.60 -3.18 24.73
C ILE A 51 7.15 -1.80 24.23
N VAL A 52 7.45 -0.72 24.97
CA VAL A 52 7.15 0.65 24.55
C VAL A 52 7.88 0.97 23.25
N PHE A 53 9.14 0.59 23.11
CA PHE A 53 9.91 0.77 21.88
C PHE A 53 9.24 0.03 20.71
N LEU A 54 8.85 -1.23 20.85
CA LEU A 54 8.19 -2.00 19.79
C LEU A 54 6.79 -1.48 19.44
N LEU A 55 6.05 -0.94 20.40
CA LEU A 55 4.74 -0.30 20.15
C LEU A 55 4.88 1.04 19.42
N LEU A 56 5.97 1.77 19.63
CA LEU A 56 6.26 3.04 18.97
C LEU A 56 7.06 2.89 17.66
N TYR A 57 7.84 1.82 17.54
CA TYR A 57 8.66 1.52 16.38
C TYR A 57 7.78 0.96 15.28
N LYS A 58 7.48 1.80 14.29
CA LYS A 58 6.86 1.38 13.03
C LYS A 58 7.96 1.12 12.02
N PRO A 59 8.40 -0.13 11.79
CA PRO A 59 9.32 -0.42 10.70
C PRO A 59 8.69 0.05 9.38
N SER A 60 9.52 0.63 8.52
CA SER A 60 9.13 0.88 7.15
C SER A 60 9.31 -0.42 6.38
N ASP A 61 8.20 -1.05 5.99
CA ASP A 61 8.23 -2.22 5.10
C ASP A 61 8.71 -1.88 3.68
N ARG A 62 8.89 -0.59 3.36
CA ARG A 62 9.35 -0.14 2.04
C ARG A 62 10.86 -0.30 1.90
N LEU A 63 11.27 -0.88 0.77
CA LEU A 63 12.66 -0.97 0.35
C LEU A 63 13.20 0.39 -0.16
N ILE A 64 12.34 1.20 -0.78
CA ILE A 64 12.71 2.51 -1.36
C ILE A 64 12.23 3.66 -0.45
N ARG A 65 13.11 4.61 -0.10
CA ARG A 65 12.71 5.80 0.68
C ARG A 65 12.02 6.81 -0.22
N THR A 66 10.72 6.99 0.01
CA THR A 66 9.86 7.91 -0.74
C THR A 66 9.21 8.97 0.17
N PRO A 67 9.00 10.19 -0.33
CA PRO A 67 8.23 11.22 0.38
C PRO A 67 6.72 10.93 0.38
N VAL A 68 6.23 10.04 -0.48
CA VAL A 68 4.80 9.71 -0.58
C VAL A 68 4.37 8.98 0.69
N PRO A 69 3.34 9.44 1.42
CA PRO A 69 2.90 8.78 2.65
C PRO A 69 2.37 7.36 2.37
N LYS A 70 2.28 6.54 3.43
CA LYS A 70 1.50 5.29 3.36
C LYS A 70 0.02 5.67 3.27
N LEU A 71 -0.59 5.42 2.11
CA LEU A 71 -2.01 5.65 1.87
C LEU A 71 -2.86 4.51 2.49
N PRO A 72 -4.09 4.79 2.94
CA PRO A 72 -4.97 3.75 3.48
C PRO A 72 -5.35 2.74 2.40
N ARG A 73 -5.46 1.46 2.79
CA ARG A 73 -5.93 0.39 1.90
C ARG A 73 -7.45 0.27 2.00
N LYS A 74 -8.10 0.04 0.86
CA LYS A 74 -9.53 -0.22 0.75
C LYS A 74 -9.75 -1.48 -0.07
N ILE A 75 -10.77 -2.27 0.29
CA ILE A 75 -11.17 -3.44 -0.50
C ILE A 75 -11.98 -2.94 -1.71
N TYR A 76 -11.55 -3.34 -2.91
CA TYR A 76 -12.24 -3.08 -4.16
C TYR A 76 -12.75 -4.39 -4.73
N THR A 77 -14.01 -4.41 -5.15
CA THR A 77 -14.57 -5.49 -5.96
C THR A 77 -14.69 -4.99 -7.38
N PHE A 78 -14.20 -5.77 -8.34
CA PHE A 78 -14.23 -5.37 -9.75
C PHE A 78 -15.63 -5.57 -10.31
N HIS A 79 -16.17 -4.50 -10.88
CA HIS A 79 -17.48 -4.47 -11.48
C HIS A 79 -17.40 -3.70 -12.79
N ASN A 80 -18.22 -4.10 -13.77
CA ASN A 80 -18.35 -3.29 -14.97
C ASN A 80 -19.15 -2.03 -14.63
N ASP A 81 -18.52 -0.87 -14.76
CA ASP A 81 -19.16 0.42 -14.62
C ASP A 81 -19.17 1.08 -15.99
N ALA A 82 -20.36 1.17 -16.59
CA ALA A 82 -20.56 1.75 -17.92
C ALA A 82 -20.13 3.22 -17.99
N HIS A 83 -19.98 3.92 -16.86
CA HIS A 83 -19.41 5.26 -16.84
C HIS A 83 -17.95 5.26 -17.33
N PHE A 84 -17.17 4.25 -16.94
CA PHE A 84 -15.76 4.13 -17.32
C PHE A 84 -15.53 3.19 -18.50
N ALA A 85 -16.40 2.21 -18.74
CA ALA A 85 -16.24 1.29 -19.85
C ALA A 85 -17.59 0.84 -20.38
N ARG A 86 -18.10 1.59 -21.35
CA ARG A 86 -19.27 1.15 -22.11
C ARG A 86 -18.89 -0.03 -23.00
N GLU A 87 -19.79 -0.98 -23.15
CA GLU A 87 -19.58 -2.16 -24.00
C GLU A 87 -19.37 -1.77 -25.47
N ASP A 88 -20.03 -0.71 -25.92
CA ASP A 88 -19.92 -0.16 -27.27
C ASP A 88 -18.81 0.89 -27.43
N MET A 89 -17.91 1.03 -26.44
CA MET A 89 -16.94 2.14 -26.43
C MET A 89 -16.06 2.17 -27.67
N PHE A 90 -15.80 1.03 -28.30
CA PHE A 90 -14.93 0.92 -29.48
C PHE A 90 -15.64 0.86 -30.83
N PHE A 91 -16.99 0.93 -30.90
CA PHE A 91 -17.70 0.90 -32.18
C PHE A 91 -17.41 2.12 -33.07
N ASN A 92 -17.17 3.29 -32.47
CA ASN A 92 -16.80 4.49 -33.20
C ASN A 92 -15.96 5.43 -32.34
N GLU A 93 -15.21 6.31 -33.01
CA GLU A 93 -14.27 7.22 -32.36
C GLU A 93 -14.95 8.15 -31.35
N SER A 94 -16.14 8.66 -31.67
CA SER A 94 -16.88 9.56 -30.79
C SER A 94 -17.21 8.88 -29.46
N THR A 95 -17.79 7.68 -29.48
CA THR A 95 -18.09 6.91 -28.25
C THR A 95 -16.81 6.63 -27.45
N THR A 96 -15.70 6.29 -28.11
CA THR A 96 -14.41 6.08 -27.44
C THR A 96 -13.97 7.33 -26.71
N LEU A 97 -13.94 8.48 -27.40
CA LEU A 97 -13.49 9.74 -26.83
C LEU A 97 -14.39 10.21 -25.68
N HIS A 98 -15.71 10.05 -25.81
CA HIS A 98 -16.67 10.35 -24.73
C HIS A 98 -16.48 9.43 -23.52
N THR A 99 -16.21 8.15 -23.73
CA THR A 99 -15.95 7.20 -22.63
C THR A 99 -14.61 7.51 -21.95
N LEU A 100 -13.57 7.84 -22.72
CA LEU A 100 -12.26 8.23 -22.19
C LEU A 100 -12.29 9.59 -21.49
N HIS A 101 -13.21 10.49 -21.85
CA HIS A 101 -13.41 11.73 -21.09
C HIS A 101 -13.78 11.44 -19.63
N ASN A 102 -14.60 10.40 -19.37
CA ASN A 102 -14.94 9.98 -18.01
C ASN A 102 -13.72 9.46 -17.22
N TRP A 103 -12.57 9.23 -17.85
CA TRP A 103 -11.34 8.82 -17.16
C TRP A 103 -10.53 10.01 -16.67
N ILE A 104 -10.78 11.24 -17.12
CA ILE A 104 -10.06 12.43 -16.66
C ILE A 104 -10.06 12.55 -15.13
N PRO A 105 -11.20 12.34 -14.42
CA PRO A 105 -11.23 12.38 -12.96
C PRO A 105 -10.49 11.24 -12.25
N LEU A 106 -10.06 10.19 -12.97
CA LEU A 106 -9.23 9.11 -12.40
C LEU A 106 -7.78 9.54 -12.21
N SER A 107 -7.38 10.66 -12.82
CA SER A 107 -6.06 11.26 -12.64
C SER A 107 -6.10 12.42 -11.64
N SER A 108 -4.92 12.84 -11.15
CA SER A 108 -4.81 14.10 -10.41
C SER A 108 -5.06 15.31 -11.32
N ALA A 109 -5.37 16.46 -10.71
CA ALA A 109 -5.60 17.72 -11.42
C ALA A 109 -4.41 18.16 -12.30
N SER A 110 -3.19 17.79 -11.91
CA SER A 110 -1.96 18.03 -12.70
C SER A 110 -1.57 16.81 -13.55
N ARG A 111 -2.55 15.98 -13.95
CA ARG A 111 -2.35 14.77 -14.77
C ARG A 111 -1.29 13.80 -14.21
N GLY A 112 -1.17 13.75 -12.89
CA GLY A 112 -0.26 12.88 -12.17
C GLY A 112 1.09 13.49 -11.76
N TYR A 113 1.38 14.72 -12.18
CA TYR A 113 2.56 15.43 -11.70
C TYR A 113 2.39 15.92 -10.26
N VAL A 114 3.46 15.80 -9.48
CA VAL A 114 3.55 16.25 -8.10
C VAL A 114 4.82 17.07 -7.89
N VAL A 115 4.69 18.14 -7.11
CA VAL A 115 5.80 18.99 -6.66
C VAL A 115 6.03 18.70 -5.20
N LEU A 116 7.29 18.50 -4.83
CA LEU A 116 7.67 18.20 -3.44
C LEU A 116 8.12 19.48 -2.73
N PRO A 117 7.70 19.70 -1.48
CA PRO A 117 8.23 20.80 -0.69
C PRO A 117 9.72 20.57 -0.38
N PRO A 118 10.50 21.64 -0.14
CA PRO A 118 11.88 21.51 0.31
C PRO A 118 11.95 20.64 1.57
N SER A 119 12.78 19.58 1.53
CA SER A 119 12.93 18.66 2.65
C SER A 119 14.41 18.37 2.91
N ASN A 120 14.78 18.34 4.19
CA ASN A 120 16.11 17.92 4.63
C ASN A 120 16.27 16.39 4.63
N LYS A 121 15.18 15.63 4.40
CA LYS A 121 15.21 14.17 4.35
C LYS A 121 15.78 13.72 3.00
N LYS A 122 16.70 12.75 3.04
CA LYS A 122 17.21 12.09 1.84
C LYS A 122 16.21 11.02 1.39
N PHE A 123 15.69 11.17 0.19
CA PHE A 123 14.82 10.20 -0.49
C PHE A 123 15.57 9.61 -1.68
N ASP A 124 15.22 8.38 -2.04
CA ASP A 124 15.84 7.67 -3.16
C ASP A 124 15.06 7.99 -4.45
N LEU A 125 15.12 9.26 -4.88
CA LEU A 125 14.38 9.78 -6.04
C LEU A 125 15.31 9.97 -7.25
N PRO A 126 14.79 9.81 -8.48
CA PRO A 126 15.52 10.17 -9.70
C PRO A 126 15.69 11.69 -9.82
N ALA A 127 16.40 12.15 -10.86
CA ALA A 127 16.42 13.57 -11.20
C ALA A 127 14.99 14.05 -11.54
N PRO A 128 14.53 15.21 -11.08
CA PRO A 128 13.19 15.69 -11.39
C PRO A 128 13.05 16.09 -12.86
N TYR A 129 11.82 16.08 -13.36
CA TYR A 129 11.44 16.81 -14.58
C TYR A 129 11.37 18.31 -14.29
N ILE A 130 11.45 19.13 -15.35
CA ILE A 130 11.08 20.54 -15.29
C ILE A 130 9.66 20.66 -15.86
N ILE A 131 8.73 21.07 -15.02
CA ILE A 131 7.30 21.19 -15.35
C ILE A 131 6.78 22.57 -14.98
N ALA A 132 5.72 23.01 -15.67
CA ALA A 132 5.00 24.23 -15.30
C ALA A 132 4.33 24.04 -13.92
N THR A 133 4.78 24.79 -12.93
CA THR A 133 4.20 24.80 -11.57
C THR A 133 3.16 25.90 -11.41
N SER A 134 3.26 26.95 -12.23
CA SER A 134 2.26 28.01 -12.34
C SER A 134 2.12 28.48 -13.79
N ARG A 135 1.28 29.49 -14.04
CA ARG A 135 1.12 30.08 -15.38
C ARG A 135 2.40 30.71 -15.95
N HIS A 136 3.36 31.06 -15.09
CA HIS A 136 4.56 31.80 -15.49
C HIS A 136 5.85 31.24 -14.87
N GLU A 137 5.79 30.09 -14.21
CA GLU A 137 6.93 29.50 -13.51
C GLU A 137 7.02 28.01 -13.79
N ASP A 138 8.25 27.56 -14.02
CA ASP A 138 8.61 26.16 -14.09
C ASP A 138 9.39 25.75 -12.85
N GLY A 139 9.28 24.49 -12.48
CA GLY A 139 9.96 23.95 -11.30
C GLY A 139 10.17 22.44 -11.38
N PRO A 140 10.92 21.90 -10.41
CA PRO A 140 11.16 20.46 -10.33
C PRO A 140 9.85 19.73 -9.97
N GLY A 141 9.53 18.70 -10.75
CA GLY A 141 8.38 17.84 -10.49
C GLY A 141 8.63 16.39 -10.86
N TYR A 142 7.76 15.52 -10.36
CA TYR A 142 7.79 14.08 -10.58
C TYR A 142 6.43 13.62 -11.06
N MET A 143 6.38 12.60 -11.92
CA MET A 143 5.12 11.95 -12.29
C MET A 143 4.90 10.75 -11.37
N MET A 144 3.70 10.58 -10.85
CA MET A 144 3.38 9.36 -10.10
C MET A 144 2.96 8.24 -11.07
N SER A 145 3.59 7.06 -10.93
CA SER A 145 3.53 5.97 -11.91
C SER A 145 2.13 5.52 -12.27
N VAL A 146 1.21 5.38 -11.30
CA VAL A 146 -0.18 4.99 -11.58
C VAL A 146 -0.86 5.90 -12.62
N PHE A 147 -0.60 7.20 -12.59
CA PHE A 147 -1.20 8.14 -13.53
C PHE A 147 -0.54 8.09 -14.91
N HIS A 148 0.76 7.78 -14.95
CA HIS A 148 1.44 7.47 -16.20
C HIS A 148 0.84 6.21 -16.84
N SER A 149 0.65 5.14 -16.07
CA SER A 149 0.04 3.90 -16.56
C SER A 149 -1.38 4.11 -17.08
N LEU A 150 -2.20 4.91 -16.37
CA LEU A 150 -3.54 5.29 -16.84
C LEU A 150 -3.50 6.13 -18.12
N HIS A 151 -2.55 7.06 -18.23
CA HIS A 151 -2.33 7.84 -19.45
C HIS A 151 -2.00 6.93 -20.64
N CYS A 152 -1.03 6.03 -20.48
CA CYS A 152 -0.65 5.06 -21.50
C CYS A 152 -1.84 4.16 -21.90
N LEU A 153 -2.63 3.67 -20.94
CA LEU A 153 -3.81 2.86 -21.23
C LEU A 153 -4.86 3.65 -22.03
N SER A 154 -5.12 4.91 -21.68
CA SER A 154 -6.05 5.78 -22.43
C SER A 154 -5.56 6.10 -23.85
N TYR A 155 -4.25 6.26 -24.01
CA TYR A 155 -3.61 6.45 -25.30
C TYR A 155 -3.76 5.20 -26.17
N LEU A 156 -3.47 4.01 -25.62
CA LEU A 156 -3.68 2.74 -26.28
C LEU A 156 -5.14 2.52 -26.67
N ALA A 157 -6.10 2.83 -25.82
CA ALA A 157 -7.53 2.70 -26.13
C ALA A 157 -7.93 3.59 -27.33
N THR A 158 -7.44 4.83 -27.38
CA THR A 158 -7.68 5.74 -28.51
C THR A 158 -7.11 5.18 -29.81
N HIS A 159 -5.87 4.67 -29.77
CA HIS A 159 -5.21 4.11 -30.94
C HIS A 159 -5.75 2.75 -31.35
N PHE A 160 -6.22 1.94 -30.40
CA PHE A 160 -6.92 0.69 -30.67
C PHE A 160 -8.15 0.95 -31.53
N GLN A 161 -8.99 1.93 -31.17
CA GLN A 161 -10.15 2.29 -32.00
C GLN A 161 -9.73 2.80 -33.38
N ARG A 162 -8.73 3.69 -33.46
CA ARG A 162 -8.29 4.29 -34.72
C ARG A 162 -7.60 3.29 -35.66
N GLY A 163 -6.94 2.27 -35.10
CA GLY A 163 -6.20 1.26 -35.84
C GLY A 163 -7.03 0.46 -36.84
N TYR A 164 -8.37 0.43 -36.66
CA TYR A 164 -9.29 -0.21 -37.59
C TYR A 164 -9.58 0.62 -38.86
N GLY A 165 -8.93 1.79 -39.06
CA GLY A 165 -8.94 2.50 -40.34
C GLY A 165 -10.32 2.96 -40.81
N GLY A 166 -11.26 3.19 -39.88
CA GLY A 166 -12.65 3.53 -40.19
C GLY A 166 -13.56 2.32 -40.44
N VAL A 167 -13.05 1.10 -40.33
CA VAL A 167 -13.86 -0.13 -40.30
C VAL A 167 -14.44 -0.30 -38.91
N ALA A 168 -15.74 -0.57 -38.83
CA ALA A 168 -16.38 -0.90 -37.56
C ALA A 168 -15.82 -2.24 -37.05
N LEU A 169 -15.44 -2.28 -35.78
CA LEU A 169 -15.11 -3.52 -35.09
C LEU A 169 -16.32 -4.47 -35.09
N GLU A 170 -16.05 -5.77 -35.20
CA GLU A 170 -17.05 -6.79 -34.89
C GLU A 170 -17.53 -6.62 -33.44
N GLU A 171 -18.83 -6.88 -33.22
CA GLU A 171 -19.49 -6.67 -31.93
C GLU A 171 -18.76 -7.36 -30.78
N GLU A 172 -18.43 -8.63 -30.95
CA GLU A 172 -17.71 -9.43 -29.94
C GLU A 172 -16.31 -8.87 -29.66
N VAL A 173 -15.58 -8.45 -30.70
CA VAL A 173 -14.22 -7.91 -30.54
C VAL A 173 -14.26 -6.57 -29.78
N ALA A 174 -15.19 -5.68 -30.13
CA ALA A 174 -15.32 -4.40 -29.44
C ALA A 174 -15.73 -4.59 -27.98
N HIS A 175 -16.73 -5.44 -27.73
CA HIS A 175 -17.24 -5.74 -26.39
C HIS A 175 -16.13 -6.36 -25.51
N HIS A 176 -15.47 -7.41 -26.00
CA HIS A 176 -14.39 -8.07 -25.26
C HIS A 176 -13.21 -7.11 -25.01
N SER A 177 -12.86 -6.29 -26.01
CA SER A 177 -11.82 -5.26 -25.85
C SER A 177 -12.21 -4.25 -24.78
N ALA A 178 -13.45 -3.75 -24.77
CA ALA A 178 -13.92 -2.81 -23.74
C ALA A 178 -13.77 -3.40 -22.33
N HIS A 179 -14.15 -4.66 -22.15
CA HIS A 179 -13.97 -5.37 -20.89
C HIS A 179 -12.50 -5.54 -20.49
N CYS A 180 -11.62 -5.90 -21.44
CA CYS A 180 -10.18 -6.02 -21.21
C CYS A 180 -9.58 -4.68 -20.76
N PHE A 181 -9.83 -3.59 -21.49
CA PHE A 181 -9.36 -2.25 -21.11
C PHE A 181 -9.89 -1.84 -19.73
N ASN A 182 -11.15 -2.13 -19.42
CA ASN A 182 -11.70 -1.85 -18.09
C ASN A 182 -11.04 -2.68 -16.97
N TYR A 183 -10.76 -3.95 -17.24
CA TYR A 183 -10.11 -4.84 -16.27
C TYR A 183 -8.68 -4.38 -15.97
N VAL A 184 -7.92 -4.00 -17.00
CA VAL A 184 -6.58 -3.42 -16.84
C VAL A 184 -6.66 -2.11 -16.06
N ARG A 185 -7.59 -1.20 -16.40
CA ARG A 185 -7.80 0.06 -15.66
C ARG A 185 -8.08 -0.20 -14.17
N GLN A 186 -8.96 -1.14 -13.85
CA GLN A 186 -9.26 -1.51 -12.47
C GLN A 186 -8.05 -2.13 -11.76
N SER A 187 -7.26 -2.94 -12.46
CA SER A 187 -6.04 -3.54 -11.93
C SER A 187 -4.99 -2.48 -11.60
N LEU A 188 -4.83 -1.46 -12.46
CA LEU A 188 -3.92 -0.32 -12.26
C LEU A 188 -4.34 0.54 -11.07
N THR A 189 -5.64 0.82 -10.90
CA THR A 189 -6.11 1.63 -9.76
C THR A 189 -6.13 0.84 -8.44
N CYS A 190 -6.37 -0.48 -8.50
CA CYS A 190 -6.30 -1.35 -7.34
C CYS A 190 -4.85 -1.52 -6.83
N ASN A 191 -3.90 -1.63 -7.76
CA ASN A 191 -2.46 -1.72 -7.47
C ASN A 191 -1.77 -0.40 -7.82
N ALA A 192 -2.36 0.72 -7.39
CA ALA A 192 -1.88 2.06 -7.71
C ALA A 192 -0.43 2.25 -7.27
N ASP A 193 0.48 2.19 -8.23
CA ASP A 193 1.89 2.41 -8.00
C ASP A 193 2.16 3.88 -7.68
N THR A 194 2.56 4.11 -6.43
CA THR A 194 2.85 5.44 -5.88
C THR A 194 4.31 5.89 -6.12
N THR A 195 5.08 5.14 -6.89
CA THR A 195 6.45 5.50 -7.29
C THR A 195 6.47 6.88 -7.97
N LEU A 196 7.52 7.65 -7.69
CA LEU A 196 7.75 8.96 -8.28
C LEU A 196 8.79 8.85 -9.38
N GLU A 197 8.32 8.94 -10.62
CA GLU A 197 9.13 8.94 -11.83
C GLU A 197 9.72 10.32 -12.07
N GLY A 198 10.94 10.33 -12.56
CA GLY A 198 11.68 11.52 -12.94
C GLY A 198 12.43 11.29 -14.23
N LYS A 199 13.31 12.21 -14.57
CA LYS A 199 14.13 12.12 -15.77
C LYS A 199 15.11 10.95 -15.66
N THR A 200 15.04 10.05 -16.62
CA THR A 200 16.01 8.97 -16.83
C THR A 200 16.69 9.13 -18.20
N GLY A 201 17.68 8.26 -18.48
CA GLY A 201 18.30 8.19 -19.81
C GLY A 201 17.51 7.37 -20.83
N GLU A 202 16.44 6.68 -20.41
CA GLU A 202 15.77 5.64 -21.20
C GLU A 202 14.40 6.08 -21.73
N GLY A 203 13.82 7.14 -21.17
CA GLY A 203 12.58 7.73 -21.63
C GLY A 203 11.70 8.20 -20.47
N PRO A 204 10.49 8.70 -20.75
CA PRO A 204 9.52 8.98 -19.70
C PRO A 204 9.15 7.69 -18.97
N GLY A 205 9.33 7.66 -17.65
CA GLY A 205 9.00 6.50 -16.80
C GLY A 205 9.99 5.35 -16.90
N GLU A 206 10.44 4.98 -18.11
CA GLU A 206 11.43 3.94 -18.35
C GLU A 206 12.72 4.18 -17.55
N GLY A 207 13.30 3.14 -16.97
CA GLY A 207 14.46 3.24 -16.08
C GLY A 207 14.16 3.78 -14.66
N SER A 208 12.90 4.12 -14.35
CA SER A 208 12.50 4.43 -12.97
C SER A 208 12.50 3.16 -12.12
N ARG A 209 12.80 3.30 -10.82
CA ARG A 209 12.86 2.16 -9.90
C ARG A 209 11.54 2.01 -9.16
N HIS A 210 10.92 0.84 -9.31
CA HIS A 210 9.64 0.49 -8.69
C HIS A 210 9.84 -0.53 -7.56
N GLU A 211 8.92 -0.54 -6.59
CA GLU A 211 8.86 -1.56 -5.54
C GLU A 211 7.66 -2.47 -5.80
N CYS A 212 7.93 -3.62 -6.43
CA CYS A 212 6.92 -4.55 -6.94
C CYS A 212 6.92 -5.87 -6.16
N VAL A 213 5.89 -6.69 -6.40
CA VAL A 213 5.92 -8.11 -6.03
C VAL A 213 7.06 -8.79 -6.81
N ASP A 214 7.82 -9.64 -6.15
CA ASP A 214 8.82 -10.49 -6.80
C ASP A 214 8.11 -11.45 -7.77
N TYR A 215 8.30 -11.21 -9.07
CA TYR A 215 7.62 -11.92 -10.13
C TYR A 215 8.11 -13.36 -10.26
N GLU A 216 9.38 -13.63 -9.99
CA GLU A 216 9.94 -14.98 -10.06
C GLU A 216 9.36 -15.83 -8.92
N ALA A 217 9.33 -15.29 -7.71
CA ALA A 217 8.71 -15.96 -6.57
C ALA A 217 7.20 -16.18 -6.77
N LEU A 218 6.50 -15.20 -7.37
CA LEU A 218 5.09 -15.33 -7.74
C LEU A 218 4.90 -16.48 -8.76
N LEU A 219 5.74 -16.51 -9.79
CA LEU A 219 5.66 -17.50 -10.87
C LEU A 219 5.98 -18.90 -10.36
N GLU A 220 7.00 -19.06 -9.51
CA GLU A 220 7.33 -20.32 -8.85
C GLU A 220 6.14 -20.84 -8.04
N TRP A 221 5.54 -19.98 -7.21
CA TRP A 221 4.36 -20.34 -6.43
C TRP A 221 3.19 -20.73 -7.33
N ALA A 222 2.89 -19.93 -8.36
CA ALA A 222 1.76 -20.18 -9.26
C ALA A 222 1.93 -21.50 -10.03
N ASN A 223 3.14 -21.80 -10.52
CA ASN A 223 3.45 -23.04 -11.22
C ASN A 223 3.38 -24.26 -10.29
N GLY A 224 3.78 -24.12 -9.02
CA GLY A 224 3.61 -25.14 -7.99
C GLY A 224 2.14 -25.46 -7.67
N HIS A 225 1.21 -24.56 -8.03
CA HIS A 225 -0.23 -24.70 -7.82
C HIS A 225 -1.01 -24.69 -9.15
N ALA A 226 -0.35 -25.00 -10.27
CA ALA A 226 -0.97 -24.92 -11.59
C ALA A 226 -2.11 -25.93 -11.74
N ALA A 227 -3.17 -25.52 -12.46
CA ALA A 227 -4.23 -26.40 -12.92
C ALA A 227 -3.78 -27.16 -14.20
N MET A 228 -4.67 -27.29 -15.19
CA MET A 228 -4.29 -27.85 -16.48
C MET A 228 -3.33 -26.91 -17.21
N ARG A 229 -2.22 -27.45 -17.73
CA ARG A 229 -1.31 -26.69 -18.60
C ARG A 229 -2.02 -26.32 -19.90
N TRP A 230 -1.85 -25.07 -20.32
CA TRP A 230 -2.40 -24.57 -21.57
C TRP A 230 -1.68 -25.19 -22.78
N ARG A 231 -2.37 -25.31 -23.91
CA ARG A 231 -1.79 -25.80 -25.16
C ARG A 231 -1.14 -24.64 -25.91
N GLU A 232 0.17 -24.73 -26.12
CA GLU A 232 0.99 -23.68 -26.76
C GLU A 232 0.86 -23.62 -28.29
N GLY A 233 0.12 -24.52 -28.92
CA GLY A 233 0.12 -24.72 -30.39
C GLY A 233 -0.44 -23.58 -31.26
N LEU A 234 -0.79 -22.42 -30.68
CA LEU A 234 -1.17 -21.21 -31.43
C LEU A 234 -0.06 -20.15 -31.44
N LEU A 235 1.00 -20.34 -30.66
CA LEU A 235 2.17 -19.47 -30.63
C LEU A 235 3.27 -20.07 -31.52
N PRO A 236 4.14 -19.24 -32.11
CA PRO A 236 5.36 -19.74 -32.77
C PRO A 236 6.18 -20.62 -31.80
N GLU A 237 6.77 -21.71 -32.30
CA GLU A 237 7.58 -22.62 -31.48
C GLU A 237 8.86 -21.95 -30.94
N GLU A 238 9.33 -20.90 -31.61
CA GLU A 238 10.51 -20.12 -31.23
C GLU A 238 10.10 -18.73 -30.73
N SER A 239 10.56 -18.37 -29.53
CA SER A 239 10.48 -16.99 -29.03
C SER A 239 11.53 -16.11 -29.70
N THR A 240 11.21 -14.83 -29.89
CA THR A 240 12.25 -13.85 -30.23
C THR A 240 13.19 -13.68 -29.04
N LEU A 241 14.50 -13.73 -29.31
CA LEU A 241 15.58 -13.48 -28.34
C LEU A 241 15.44 -12.13 -27.64
#